data_AF-A0AAV9NE81-F1
#
_entry.id   AF-A0AAV9NE81-F1
#
_cell.length_a   1.000
_cell.length_b   1.000
_cell.length_c   1.000
_cell.angle_alpha   90.00
_cell.angle_beta   90.00
_cell.angle_gamma   90.00
#
_symmetry.space_group_name_H-M   'P 1'
#
loop_
_entity.id
_entity.type
_entity.pdbx_description
1 polymer ?
#
loop_
_entity_poly.entity_id
_entity_poly.type
_entity_poly.pdbx_seq_one_letter_code
_entity_poly.pdbx_strand_id
1 'polypeptide(L)'
;MGSVSIPALSSVDHPLSYPKPLEIQRIYFNPNREDKVPHKPSDDLVDGYSPLIIQRTAQDKIQYMYERQRIEDLCNTYAYTLDSTMMDLKVAEDWANLFTDDCVVTYPFGSHHGRLGLANFGMMAESRFKRMLHIATNFTIVFESDDIAHARYACFATHGRSEHDLSEHFMEGGYYYSSFRRVNGDSGDMWKFTNLTLEMIWTLGDSIGLNEPQAQQNTISV
;
A
#
# COMPACT_ATOMS: atom_id res chain seq x y z
N MET A 1 -4.88 -19.90 -23.85
CA MET A 1 -5.34 -18.62 -23.26
C MET A 1 -4.14 -17.70 -23.26
N GLY A 2 -4.22 -16.53 -23.90
CA GLY A 2 -3.10 -15.59 -23.90
C GLY A 2 -2.95 -14.99 -22.51
N SER A 3 -1.77 -15.09 -21.90
CA SER A 3 -1.49 -14.41 -20.64
C SER A 3 -1.63 -12.91 -20.87
N VAL A 4 -2.57 -12.26 -20.19
CA VAL A 4 -2.60 -10.80 -20.14
C VAL A 4 -1.31 -10.38 -19.46
N SER A 5 -0.41 -9.76 -20.22
CA SER A 5 0.85 -9.23 -19.70
C SER A 5 0.54 -8.03 -18.83
N ILE A 6 0.44 -8.23 -17.51
CA ILE A 6 0.43 -7.13 -16.55
C ILE A 6 1.82 -6.49 -16.60
N PRO A 7 1.94 -5.19 -16.93
CA PRO A 7 3.23 -4.51 -16.89
C PRO A 7 3.80 -4.62 -15.48
N ALA A 8 5.06 -5.06 -15.36
CA ALA A 8 5.72 -5.25 -14.07
C ALA A 8 5.85 -3.96 -13.23
N LEU A 9 5.63 -2.79 -13.85
CA LEU A 9 5.67 -1.48 -13.20
C LEU A 9 4.52 -0.64 -13.78
N SER A 10 3.47 -0.45 -12.98
CA SER A 10 2.30 0.36 -13.31
C SER A 10 2.51 1.76 -12.74
N SER A 11 2.28 2.81 -13.53
CA SER A 11 2.29 4.17 -12.98
C SER A 11 1.09 4.34 -12.04
N VAL A 12 1.31 4.18 -10.75
CA VAL A 12 0.36 4.58 -9.71
C VAL A 12 0.39 6.09 -9.57
N ASP A 13 -0.76 6.75 -9.52
CA ASP A 13 -0.83 8.19 -9.23
C ASP A 13 -0.64 8.42 -7.72
N HIS A 14 0.62 8.46 -7.28
CA HIS A 14 0.99 8.63 -5.87
C HIS A 14 2.25 9.50 -5.73
N PRO A 15 2.36 10.36 -4.69
CA PRO A 15 3.50 11.27 -4.53
C PRO A 15 4.88 10.59 -4.45
N LEU A 16 4.91 9.33 -3.99
CA LEU A 16 6.12 8.51 -3.88
C LEU A 16 6.31 7.50 -5.03
N SER A 17 5.45 7.55 -6.05
CA SER A 17 5.61 6.75 -7.26
C SER A 17 6.66 7.35 -8.18
N TYR A 18 7.34 6.48 -8.94
CA TYR A 18 8.16 6.91 -10.06
C TYR A 18 7.36 6.68 -11.33
N PRO A 19 6.90 7.73 -12.04
CA PRO A 19 6.20 7.53 -13.30
C PRO A 19 7.16 6.92 -14.33
N LYS A 20 6.73 5.83 -14.99
CA LYS A 20 7.46 5.19 -16.10
C LYS A 20 8.93 4.86 -15.78
N PRO A 21 9.20 4.12 -14.70
CA PRO A 21 10.56 3.94 -14.17
C PRO A 21 11.51 3.29 -15.19
N LEU A 22 11.02 2.34 -16.00
CA LEU A 22 11.81 1.68 -17.05
C LEU A 22 12.15 2.62 -18.22
N GLU A 23 11.24 3.53 -18.57
CA GLU A 23 11.50 4.53 -19.60
C GLU A 23 12.60 5.50 -19.11
N ILE A 24 12.49 5.96 -17.87
CA ILE A 24 13.48 6.82 -17.22
C ILE A 24 14.85 6.12 -17.13
N GLN A 25 14.90 4.87 -16.68
CA GLN A 25 16.17 4.11 -16.62
C GLN A 25 16.82 3.98 -18.00
N ARG A 26 16.05 3.66 -19.04
CA ARG A 26 16.55 3.58 -20.43
C ARG A 26 17.14 4.91 -20.89
N ILE A 27 16.53 6.03 -20.51
CA ILE A 27 17.03 7.37 -20.82
C ILE A 27 18.34 7.66 -20.07
N TYR A 28 18.43 7.36 -18.76
CA TYR A 28 19.63 7.63 -17.97
C TYR A 28 20.83 6.78 -18.35
N PHE A 29 20.61 5.50 -18.70
CA PHE A 29 21.69 4.59 -19.10
C PHE A 29 21.96 4.60 -20.61
N ASN A 30 21.40 5.53 -21.37
CA ASN A 30 21.73 5.67 -22.79
C ASN A 30 23.17 6.19 -22.94
N PRO A 31 24.12 5.37 -23.45
CA PRO A 31 25.54 5.73 -23.53
C PRO A 31 25.84 6.87 -24.51
N ASN A 32 24.87 7.26 -25.35
CA ASN A 32 25.01 8.34 -26.33
C ASN A 32 24.36 9.65 -25.87
N ARG A 33 24.00 9.77 -24.58
CA ARG A 33 23.34 10.96 -24.06
C ARG A 33 24.39 12.03 -23.70
N GLU A 34 24.53 13.04 -24.54
CA GLU A 34 24.99 14.35 -24.09
C GLU A 34 23.78 15.04 -23.48
N ASP A 35 23.71 15.24 -22.15
CA ASP A 35 22.82 16.30 -21.67
C ASP A 35 23.05 16.81 -20.25
N LYS A 36 22.71 18.10 -20.13
CA LYS A 36 22.79 19.00 -18.98
C LYS A 36 21.84 18.58 -17.86
N VAL A 37 22.32 18.76 -16.63
CA VAL A 37 21.58 18.52 -15.39
C VAL A 37 20.40 19.50 -15.28
N PRO A 38 19.16 19.04 -15.05
CA PRO A 38 18.04 19.92 -14.80
C PRO A 38 18.23 20.69 -13.49
N HIS A 39 17.84 21.97 -13.49
CA HIS A 39 17.86 22.81 -12.30
C HIS A 39 16.95 22.25 -11.20
N LYS A 40 17.48 22.22 -9.98
CA LYS A 40 16.73 21.98 -8.74
C LYS A 40 15.66 23.09 -8.58
N PRO A 41 14.41 22.79 -8.21
CA PRO A 41 13.43 23.82 -7.86
C PRO A 41 13.93 24.65 -6.67
N SER A 42 13.58 25.94 -6.63
CA SER A 42 13.90 26.86 -5.53
C SER A 42 13.16 26.48 -4.25
N ASP A 43 13.88 26.55 -3.14
CA ASP A 43 13.33 26.45 -1.78
C ASP A 43 12.65 27.79 -1.44
N ASP A 44 11.44 28.02 -1.95
CA ASP A 44 10.60 29.12 -1.50
C ASP A 44 9.76 28.67 -0.30
N LEU A 45 10.10 29.22 0.87
CA LEU A 45 9.49 28.93 2.17
C LEU A 45 8.09 29.56 2.24
N VAL A 46 7.06 28.73 2.35
CA VAL A 46 5.70 29.15 2.67
C VAL A 46 5.52 29.17 4.19
N ASP A 47 4.88 30.24 4.68
CA ASP A 47 4.56 30.45 6.08
C ASP A 47 3.42 29.51 6.52
N GLY A 48 3.64 28.75 7.61
CA GLY A 48 2.79 27.61 8.02
C GLY A 48 3.62 26.41 8.47
N TYR A 49 4.45 26.59 9.50
CA TYR A 49 5.42 25.59 9.95
C TYR A 49 4.76 24.36 10.59
N SER A 50 4.80 23.22 9.91
CA SER A 50 4.55 21.91 10.51
C SER A 50 5.87 21.26 10.95
N PRO A 51 6.00 20.84 12.22
CA PRO A 51 7.13 20.05 12.70
C PRO A 51 7.31 18.71 11.96
N LEU A 52 6.27 18.21 11.29
CA LEU A 52 6.32 16.96 10.52
C LEU A 52 6.94 17.13 9.13
N ILE A 53 6.91 18.35 8.58
CA ILE A 53 7.50 18.66 7.27
C ILE A 53 8.95 19.15 7.43
N ILE A 54 9.20 20.05 8.38
CA ILE A 54 10.53 20.61 8.64
C ILE A 54 10.83 20.47 10.13
N GLN A 55 11.93 19.81 10.48
CA GLN A 55 12.35 19.63 11.87
C GLN A 55 13.51 20.56 12.22
N ARG A 56 13.26 21.62 13.00
CA ARG A 56 14.29 22.59 13.43
C ARG A 56 14.76 22.34 14.85
N THR A 57 13.86 21.95 15.74
CA THR A 57 14.16 21.74 17.17
C THR A 57 14.27 20.26 17.52
N ALA A 58 14.78 19.96 18.72
CA ALA A 58 14.74 18.60 19.26
C ALA A 58 13.31 18.09 19.44
N GLN A 59 12.39 18.98 19.85
CA GLN A 59 10.98 18.64 20.02
C GLN A 59 10.34 18.27 18.67
N ASP A 60 10.64 19.01 17.60
CA ASP A 60 10.12 18.71 16.27
C ASP A 60 10.60 17.35 15.78
N LYS A 61 11.88 17.03 16.01
CA LYS A 61 12.45 15.72 15.65
C LYS A 61 11.79 14.58 16.42
N ILE A 62 11.52 14.77 17.70
CA ILE A 62 10.81 13.78 18.53
C ILE A 62 9.38 13.59 18.01
N GLN A 63 8.67 14.69 17.73
CA GLN A 63 7.32 14.64 17.18
C GLN A 63 7.29 13.95 15.81
N TYR A 64 8.22 14.28 14.92
CA TYR A 64 8.38 13.61 13.62
C TYR A 64 8.62 12.11 13.79
N MET A 65 9.56 11.69 14.65
CA MET A 65 9.84 10.27 14.88
C MET A 65 8.64 9.53 15.47
N TYR A 66 7.94 10.15 16.42
CA TYR A 66 6.74 9.59 17.02
C TYR A 66 5.62 9.40 15.99
N GLU A 67 5.31 10.43 15.20
CA GLU A 67 4.26 10.35 14.17
C GLU A 67 4.63 9.39 13.04
N ARG A 68 5.91 9.36 12.64
CA ARG A 68 6.41 8.37 11.68
C ARG A 68 6.23 6.94 12.21
N GLN A 69 6.57 6.69 13.47
CA GLN A 69 6.39 5.36 14.08
C GLN A 69 4.91 4.94 14.09
N ARG A 70 3.98 5.87 14.38
CA ARG A 70 2.53 5.57 14.33
C ARG A 70 2.06 5.12 12.95
N ILE A 71 2.62 5.67 11.88
CA ILE A 71 2.33 5.23 10.49
C ILE A 71 2.91 3.84 10.23
N GLU A 72 4.14 3.57 10.66
CA GLU A 72 4.75 2.23 10.55
C GLU A 72 3.96 1.18 11.34
N ASP A 73 3.55 1.51 12.56
CA ASP A 73 2.73 0.66 13.43
C ASP A 73 1.34 0.38 12.82
N LEU A 74 0.73 1.37 12.17
CA LEU A 74 -0.52 1.18 11.42
C LEU A 74 -0.32 0.18 10.26
N CYS A 75 0.78 0.29 9.52
CA CYS A 75 1.11 -0.65 8.43
C CYS A 75 1.40 -2.06 8.96
N ASN A 76 2.06 -2.19 10.10
CA ASN A 76 2.28 -3.46 10.76
C ASN A 76 0.97 -4.06 11.27
N THR A 77 0.09 -3.24 11.84
CA THR A 77 -1.24 -3.65 12.29
C THR A 77 -2.10 -4.14 11.12
N TYR A 78 -2.00 -3.48 9.96
CA TYR A 78 -2.62 -3.94 8.72
C TYR A 78 -2.17 -5.36 8.35
N ALA A 79 -0.86 -5.62 8.27
CA ALA A 79 -0.35 -6.94 7.93
C ALA A 79 -0.75 -8.00 8.97
N TYR A 80 -0.63 -7.66 10.26
CA TYR A 80 -0.98 -8.55 11.36
C TYR A 80 -2.47 -8.93 11.35
N THR A 81 -3.36 -7.95 11.22
CA THR A 81 -4.82 -8.19 11.20
C THR A 81 -5.23 -8.99 9.98
N LEU A 82 -4.63 -8.71 8.81
CA LEU A 82 -4.84 -9.47 7.58
C LEU A 82 -4.42 -10.95 7.76
N ASP A 83 -3.20 -11.19 8.23
CA ASP A 83 -2.71 -12.56 8.51
C ASP A 83 -3.60 -13.27 9.52
N SER A 84 -4.07 -12.57 10.54
CA SER A 84 -4.94 -13.13 11.59
C SER A 84 -6.29 -13.62 11.07
N THR A 85 -6.76 -13.16 9.91
CA THR A 85 -8.02 -13.62 9.32
C THR A 85 -8.00 -15.10 8.92
N MET A 86 -6.81 -15.69 8.70
CA MET A 86 -6.67 -17.14 8.50
C MET A 86 -7.01 -17.96 9.76
N MET A 87 -6.95 -17.31 10.94
CA MET A 87 -7.20 -17.93 12.24
C MET A 87 -8.61 -17.60 12.77
N ASP A 88 -9.04 -16.35 12.61
CA ASP A 88 -10.39 -15.89 12.94
C ASP A 88 -10.87 -14.85 11.93
N LEU A 89 -11.82 -15.25 11.07
CA LEU A 89 -12.36 -14.39 10.03
C LEU A 89 -13.07 -13.13 10.60
N LYS A 90 -13.46 -13.12 11.88
CA LYS A 90 -14.07 -11.94 12.51
C LYS A 90 -13.13 -10.74 12.59
N VAL A 91 -11.82 -10.98 12.57
CA VAL A 91 -10.78 -9.94 12.55
C VAL A 91 -10.81 -9.12 11.26
N ALA A 92 -11.49 -9.59 10.21
CA ALA A 92 -11.62 -8.86 8.94
C ALA A 92 -12.26 -7.46 9.12
N GLU A 93 -13.17 -7.30 10.08
CA GLU A 93 -13.75 -5.97 10.39
C GLU A 93 -12.73 -5.07 11.11
N ASP A 94 -11.88 -5.62 11.97
CA ASP A 94 -10.80 -4.87 12.61
C ASP A 94 -9.78 -4.38 11.57
N TRP A 95 -9.47 -5.24 10.59
CA TRP A 95 -8.66 -4.87 9.43
C TRP A 95 -9.29 -3.73 8.61
N ALA A 96 -10.59 -3.82 8.30
CA ALA A 96 -11.30 -2.75 7.59
C ALA A 96 -11.37 -1.45 8.40
N ASN A 97 -11.39 -1.52 9.73
CA ASN A 97 -11.41 -0.35 10.63
C ASN A 97 -10.13 0.48 10.61
N LEU A 98 -9.03 -0.03 10.04
CA LEU A 98 -7.79 0.72 9.80
C LEU A 98 -7.93 1.78 8.70
N PHE A 99 -9.00 1.72 7.92
CA PHE A 99 -9.27 2.61 6.81
C PHE A 99 -10.27 3.72 7.20
N THR A 100 -10.18 4.86 6.51
CA THR A 100 -11.22 5.90 6.60
C THR A 100 -12.49 5.47 5.86
N ASP A 101 -13.61 6.09 6.22
CA ASP A 101 -14.91 5.75 5.62
C ASP A 101 -14.97 5.97 4.11
N ASP A 102 -14.19 6.93 3.61
CA ASP A 102 -14.03 7.37 2.22
C ASP A 102 -12.79 6.78 1.53
N CYS A 103 -12.18 5.72 2.08
CA CYS A 103 -10.93 5.17 1.55
C CYS A 103 -11.06 4.60 0.13
N VAL A 104 -9.93 4.43 -0.55
CA VAL A 104 -9.82 3.68 -1.80
C VAL A 104 -8.75 2.61 -1.64
N VAL A 105 -9.08 1.39 -2.04
CA VAL A 105 -8.14 0.25 -1.97
C VAL A 105 -8.05 -0.39 -3.33
N THR A 106 -6.83 -0.60 -3.83
CA THR A 106 -6.57 -1.18 -5.15
C THR A 106 -5.56 -2.31 -5.06
N TYR A 107 -5.98 -3.49 -5.49
CA TYR A 107 -5.17 -4.69 -5.65
C TYR A 107 -5.18 -5.14 -7.11
N PRO A 108 -4.30 -6.06 -7.51
CA PRO A 108 -4.31 -6.62 -8.86
C PRO A 108 -5.65 -7.27 -9.26
N PHE A 109 -6.42 -7.78 -8.30
CA PHE A 109 -7.74 -8.37 -8.55
C PHE A 109 -8.90 -7.37 -8.62
N GLY A 110 -8.70 -6.10 -8.25
CA GLY A 110 -9.74 -5.06 -8.33
C GLY A 110 -9.54 -3.90 -7.36
N SER A 111 -10.47 -2.94 -7.42
CA SER A 111 -10.52 -1.78 -6.53
C SER A 111 -11.83 -1.73 -5.75
N HIS A 112 -11.78 -1.17 -4.54
CA HIS A 112 -12.93 -0.96 -3.67
C HIS A 112 -12.94 0.47 -3.12
N HIS A 113 -14.14 1.05 -3.02
CA HIS A 113 -14.35 2.42 -2.53
C HIS A 113 -15.16 2.41 -1.23
N GLY A 114 -14.62 3.09 -0.22
CA GLY A 114 -15.18 3.25 1.11
C GLY A 114 -14.96 2.05 2.02
N ARG A 115 -15.04 2.29 3.34
CA ARG A 115 -14.85 1.24 4.34
C ARG A 115 -15.99 0.21 4.36
N LEU A 116 -17.22 0.64 4.05
CA LEU A 116 -18.36 -0.26 4.01
C LEU A 116 -18.15 -1.37 2.99
N GLY A 117 -18.23 -2.63 3.42
CA GLY A 117 -18.01 -3.79 2.57
C GLY A 117 -16.55 -4.11 2.25
N LEU A 118 -15.60 -3.31 2.73
CA LEU A 118 -14.16 -3.49 2.46
C LEU A 118 -13.65 -4.83 3.02
N ALA A 119 -14.07 -5.21 4.22
CA ALA A 119 -13.73 -6.51 4.82
C ALA A 119 -14.13 -7.67 3.89
N ASN A 120 -15.37 -7.66 3.38
CA ASN A 120 -15.83 -8.67 2.44
C ASN A 120 -15.02 -8.65 1.14
N PHE A 121 -14.74 -7.46 0.57
CA PHE A 121 -13.94 -7.32 -0.63
C PHE A 121 -12.55 -7.97 -0.50
N GLY A 122 -11.83 -7.68 0.58
CA GLY A 122 -10.52 -8.30 0.85
C GLY A 122 -10.63 -9.81 1.10
N MET A 123 -11.60 -10.23 1.91
CA MET A 123 -11.75 -11.63 2.30
C MET A 123 -12.25 -12.53 1.17
N MET A 124 -12.95 -12.01 0.16
CA MET A 124 -13.25 -12.77 -1.07
C MET A 124 -11.97 -13.31 -1.70
N ALA A 125 -10.86 -12.59 -1.56
CA ALA A 125 -9.58 -13.00 -2.09
C ALA A 125 -8.77 -13.86 -1.11
N GLU A 126 -8.59 -13.38 0.11
CA GLU A 126 -7.64 -13.99 1.07
C GLU A 126 -8.15 -15.30 1.69
N SER A 127 -9.47 -15.46 1.85
CA SER A 127 -10.07 -16.67 2.44
C SER A 127 -9.87 -17.95 1.61
N ARG A 128 -9.36 -17.81 0.37
CA ARG A 128 -8.98 -18.93 -0.50
C ARG A 128 -7.72 -19.65 0.01
N PHE A 129 -6.91 -18.98 0.83
CA PHE A 129 -5.65 -19.50 1.36
C PHE A 129 -5.81 -20.02 2.80
N LYS A 130 -4.94 -20.97 3.15
CA LYS A 130 -4.93 -21.67 4.45
C LYS A 130 -3.91 -21.10 5.42
N ARG A 131 -2.90 -20.41 4.89
CA ARG A 131 -1.86 -19.73 5.65
C ARG A 131 -1.48 -18.46 4.93
N MET A 132 -1.17 -17.42 5.68
CA MET A 132 -0.74 -16.13 5.15
C MET A 132 0.40 -15.60 6.00
N LEU A 133 1.31 -14.91 5.34
CA LEU A 133 2.37 -14.14 5.96
C LEU A 133 2.60 -12.90 5.11
N HIS A 134 2.31 -11.73 5.66
CA HIS A 134 2.56 -10.45 5.02
C HIS A 134 3.70 -9.72 5.71
N ILE A 135 4.75 -9.39 4.96
CA ILE A 135 5.91 -8.63 5.44
C ILE A 135 5.90 -7.26 4.78
N ALA A 136 5.81 -6.21 5.61
CA ALA A 136 5.97 -4.82 5.20
C ALA A 136 7.33 -4.29 5.69
N THR A 137 8.11 -3.71 4.78
CA THR A 137 9.46 -3.21 5.11
C THR A 137 9.91 -2.08 4.18
N ASN A 138 11.11 -1.54 4.36
CA ASN A 138 11.71 -0.49 3.53
C ASN A 138 10.82 0.77 3.42
N PHE A 139 10.25 1.19 4.55
CA PHE A 139 9.31 2.31 4.63
C PHE A 139 9.96 3.65 4.25
N THR A 140 9.45 4.26 3.19
CA THR A 140 9.63 5.69 2.90
C THR A 140 8.34 6.40 3.28
N ILE A 141 8.39 7.33 4.23
CA ILE A 141 7.21 8.04 4.75
C ILE A 141 7.50 9.53 4.68
N VAL A 142 6.55 10.28 4.13
CA VAL A 142 6.59 11.74 4.02
C VAL A 142 5.28 12.32 4.56
N PHE A 143 5.37 13.44 5.25
CA PHE A 143 4.21 14.20 5.69
C PHE A 143 3.96 15.35 4.72
N GLU A 144 2.72 15.47 4.25
CA GLU A 144 2.26 16.64 3.49
C GLU A 144 1.79 17.74 4.45
N SER A 145 1.22 17.36 5.60
CA SER A 145 0.77 18.24 6.67
C SER A 145 0.77 17.50 8.02
N ASP A 146 0.25 18.14 9.07
CA ASP A 146 0.07 17.51 10.39
C ASP A 146 -0.94 16.33 10.36
N ASP A 147 -1.84 16.34 9.37
CA ASP A 147 -2.97 15.43 9.26
C ASP A 147 -2.93 14.57 7.99
N ILE A 148 -1.95 14.75 7.10
CA ILE A 148 -1.81 14.02 5.85
C ILE A 148 -0.39 13.48 5.70
N ALA A 149 -0.27 12.18 5.44
CA ALA A 149 0.99 11.51 5.18
C ALA A 149 0.89 10.54 4.01
N HIS A 150 2.03 10.20 3.42
CA HIS A 150 2.16 9.22 2.36
C HIS A 150 3.30 8.26 2.67
N ALA A 151 3.13 7.00 2.30
CA ALA A 151 4.16 5.99 2.41
C ALA A 151 4.30 5.16 1.14
N ARG A 152 5.53 4.76 0.87
CA ARG A 152 5.86 3.64 -0.01
C ARG A 152 6.64 2.63 0.80
N TYR A 153 6.24 1.37 0.74
CA TYR A 153 6.92 0.29 1.44
C TYR A 153 6.89 -0.98 0.61
N ALA A 154 7.93 -1.79 0.77
CA ALA A 154 8.01 -3.09 0.13
C ALA A 154 7.02 -4.05 0.78
N CYS A 155 6.31 -4.80 -0.06
CA CYS A 155 5.47 -5.93 0.34
C CYS A 155 6.16 -7.22 -0.10
N PHE A 156 6.17 -8.18 0.81
CA PHE A 156 6.42 -9.58 0.49
C PHE A 156 5.35 -10.42 1.16
N ALA A 157 4.52 -11.09 0.37
CA ALA A 157 3.47 -11.94 0.88
C ALA A 157 3.67 -13.40 0.45
N THR A 158 3.30 -14.32 1.34
CA THR A 158 3.29 -15.75 1.07
C THR A 158 1.96 -16.32 1.51
N HIS A 159 1.27 -17.00 0.60
CA HIS A 159 -0.04 -17.56 0.80
C HIS A 159 -0.01 -19.08 0.59
N GLY A 160 -0.17 -19.85 1.67
CA GLY A 160 -0.20 -21.31 1.63
C GLY A 160 -1.58 -21.82 1.20
N ARG A 161 -1.63 -22.73 0.22
CA ARG A 161 -2.87 -23.26 -0.36
C ARG A 161 -3.36 -24.54 0.31
N SER A 162 -2.45 -25.30 0.90
CA SER A 162 -2.75 -26.59 1.52
C SER A 162 -2.68 -26.51 3.04
N GLU A 163 -3.59 -27.21 3.73
CA GLU A 163 -3.51 -27.40 5.19
C GLU A 163 -2.42 -28.40 5.59
N HIS A 164 -1.89 -29.18 4.66
CA HIS A 164 -1.00 -30.31 4.97
C HIS A 164 0.33 -30.30 4.21
N ASP A 165 0.48 -29.46 3.18
CA ASP A 165 1.70 -29.35 2.39
C ASP A 165 2.23 -27.90 2.39
N LEU A 166 3.42 -27.71 2.96
CA LEU A 166 4.08 -26.39 3.04
C LEU A 166 4.72 -25.96 1.71
N SER A 167 4.93 -26.89 0.78
CA SER A 167 5.47 -26.57 -0.55
C SER A 167 4.44 -25.94 -1.48
N GLU A 168 3.15 -26.10 -1.17
CA GLU A 168 2.06 -25.50 -1.93
C GLU A 168 1.78 -24.07 -1.49
N HIS A 169 2.55 -23.13 -2.01
CA HIS A 169 2.36 -21.71 -1.74
C HIS A 169 2.38 -20.85 -3.00
N PHE A 170 1.70 -19.72 -2.89
CA PHE A 170 1.82 -18.58 -3.77
C PHE A 170 2.67 -17.52 -3.07
N MET A 171 3.56 -16.86 -3.80
CA MET A 171 4.41 -15.79 -3.29
C MET A 171 4.35 -14.60 -4.22
N GLU A 172 4.45 -13.43 -3.61
CA GLU A 172 4.33 -12.19 -4.35
C GLU A 172 5.20 -11.11 -3.69
N GLY A 173 5.89 -10.33 -4.51
CA GLY A 173 6.70 -9.19 -4.07
C GLY A 173 6.33 -7.93 -4.83
N GLY A 174 6.19 -6.85 -4.09
CA GLY A 174 5.61 -5.61 -4.60
C GLY A 174 5.95 -4.38 -3.79
N TYR A 175 5.29 -3.28 -4.13
CA TYR A 175 5.26 -2.06 -3.33
C TYR A 175 3.82 -1.70 -3.00
N TYR A 176 3.58 -1.37 -1.74
CA TYR A 176 2.40 -0.60 -1.38
C TYR A 176 2.69 0.89 -1.55
N TYR A 177 1.71 1.60 -2.11
CA TYR A 177 1.62 3.05 -2.08
C TYR A 177 0.39 3.42 -1.28
N SER A 178 0.60 4.06 -0.13
CA SER A 178 -0.45 4.32 0.83
C SER A 178 -0.48 5.79 1.20
N SER A 179 -1.69 6.33 1.31
CA SER A 179 -1.94 7.66 1.85
C SER A 179 -2.74 7.55 3.13
N PHE A 180 -2.50 8.47 4.05
CA PHE A 180 -3.04 8.43 5.40
C PHE A 180 -3.64 9.76 5.78
N ARG A 181 -4.68 9.70 6.61
CA ARG A 181 -5.27 10.87 7.23
C ARG A 181 -5.40 10.66 8.74
N ARG A 182 -5.06 11.70 9.51
CA ARG A 182 -5.34 11.74 10.95
C ARG A 182 -6.84 11.95 11.15
N VAL A 183 -7.44 11.12 11.98
CA VAL A 183 -8.86 11.21 12.37
C VAL A 183 -8.97 11.29 13.87
N ASN A 184 -9.92 12.09 14.36
CA ASN A 184 -10.19 12.19 15.79
C ASN A 184 -11.10 11.04 16.21
N GLY A 185 -10.71 10.34 17.29
CA GLY A 185 -11.53 9.33 17.95
C GLY A 185 -11.68 9.60 19.44
N ASP A 186 -12.53 8.81 20.11
CA ASP A 186 -12.83 8.98 21.54
C ASP A 186 -11.61 8.80 22.44
N SER A 187 -10.60 8.04 21.99
CA SER A 187 -9.35 7.78 22.72
C SER A 187 -8.19 8.67 22.30
N GLY A 188 -8.45 9.69 21.48
CA GLY A 188 -7.44 10.56 20.87
C GLY A 188 -7.44 10.46 19.35
N ASP A 189 -6.49 11.18 18.74
CA ASP A 189 -6.28 11.11 17.31
C ASP A 189 -5.69 9.75 16.89
N MET A 190 -5.92 9.36 15.64
CA MET A 190 -5.34 8.15 15.07
C MET A 190 -5.12 8.32 13.57
N TRP A 191 -4.08 7.71 13.04
CA TRP A 191 -3.90 7.62 11.60
C TRP A 191 -4.75 6.49 11.03
N LYS A 192 -5.31 6.73 9.83
CA LYS A 192 -6.01 5.71 9.05
C LYS A 192 -5.63 5.80 7.58
N PHE A 193 -5.71 4.68 6.88
CA PHE A 193 -5.52 4.62 5.43
C PHE A 193 -6.66 5.35 4.71
N THR A 194 -6.32 6.30 3.85
CA THR A 194 -7.25 6.89 2.86
C THR A 194 -7.09 6.29 1.49
N ASN A 195 -5.88 5.84 1.15
CA ASN A 195 -5.60 5.12 -0.08
C ASN A 195 -4.59 4.00 0.21
N LEU A 196 -4.75 2.86 -0.45
CA LEU A 196 -3.75 1.80 -0.51
C LEU A 196 -3.79 1.17 -1.91
N THR A 197 -2.64 1.16 -2.59
CA THR A 197 -2.46 0.48 -3.87
C THR A 197 -1.31 -0.51 -3.79
N LEU A 198 -1.56 -1.78 -4.13
CA LEU A 198 -0.52 -2.79 -4.30
C LEU A 198 -0.04 -2.83 -5.75
N GLU A 199 1.21 -2.44 -5.97
CA GLU A 199 1.92 -2.65 -7.22
C GLU A 199 2.76 -3.93 -7.14
N MET A 200 2.47 -4.88 -8.03
CA MET A 200 3.16 -6.17 -8.07
C MET A 200 4.37 -6.15 -9.01
N ILE A 201 5.53 -6.56 -8.50
CA ILE A 201 6.78 -6.64 -9.27
C ILE A 201 7.04 -8.05 -9.79
N TRP A 202 6.78 -9.07 -8.97
CA TRP A 202 6.96 -10.46 -9.34
C TRP A 202 6.03 -11.37 -8.54
N THR A 203 5.76 -12.55 -9.09
CA THR A 203 4.99 -13.61 -8.46
C THR A 203 5.64 -14.97 -8.68
N LEU A 204 5.33 -15.92 -7.81
CA LEU A 204 5.75 -17.32 -7.94
C LEU A 204 4.65 -18.24 -7.42
N GLY A 205 4.34 -19.30 -8.16
CA GLY A 205 3.30 -20.26 -7.81
C GLY A 205 1.91 -19.88 -8.36
N ASP A 206 0.92 -20.68 -7.99
CA ASP A 206 -0.48 -20.53 -8.45
C ASP A 206 -1.24 -19.59 -7.51
N SER A 207 -1.63 -18.42 -8.03
CA SER A 207 -2.33 -17.39 -7.25
C SER A 207 -3.80 -17.70 -6.95
N ILE A 208 -4.37 -18.77 -7.53
CA ILE A 208 -5.81 -19.12 -7.39
C ILE A 208 -6.76 -17.94 -7.62
N GLY A 209 -6.38 -17.04 -8.54
CA GLY A 209 -7.10 -15.81 -8.89
C GLY A 209 -6.87 -14.62 -7.96
N LEU A 210 -5.82 -14.60 -7.13
CA LEU A 210 -5.45 -13.43 -6.32
C LEU A 210 -4.90 -12.30 -7.20
N ASN A 211 -4.22 -12.62 -8.30
CA ASN A 211 -3.64 -11.61 -9.18
C ASN A 211 -4.33 -11.48 -10.55
N GLU A 212 -5.59 -11.92 -10.60
CA GLU A 212 -6.41 -11.86 -11.81
C GLU A 212 -7.55 -10.88 -11.59
N PRO A 213 -7.73 -9.86 -12.45
CA PRO A 213 -8.86 -8.96 -12.38
C PRO A 213 -10.15 -9.77 -12.40
N GLN A 214 -11.02 -9.58 -11.41
CA GLN A 214 -12.34 -10.18 -11.47
C GLN A 214 -13.10 -9.56 -12.65
N ALA A 215 -13.69 -10.39 -13.51
CA ALA A 215 -14.64 -9.90 -14.50
C ALA A 215 -15.72 -9.11 -13.75
N GLN A 216 -15.96 -7.85 -14.13
CA GLN A 216 -17.05 -7.06 -13.56
C GLN A 216 -18.31 -7.92 -13.58
N GLN A 217 -18.79 -8.32 -12.41
CA GLN A 217 -20.11 -8.93 -12.31
C GLN A 217 -21.09 -7.83 -12.70
N ASN A 218 -21.57 -7.89 -13.94
CA ASN A 218 -22.69 -7.08 -14.38
C ASN A 218 -23.82 -7.31 -13.39
N THR A 219 -24.10 -6.32 -12.57
CA THR A 219 -25.29 -6.26 -11.73
C THR A 219 -26.48 -6.31 -12.66
N ILE A 220 -27.09 -7.49 -12.80
CA ILE A 220 -28.45 -7.60 -13.29
C ILE A 220 -29.32 -7.09 -12.13
N SER A 221 -29.65 -5.80 -12.18
CA SER A 221 -30.73 -5.23 -11.40
C SER A 221 -32.04 -5.91 -11.84
N VAL A 222 -32.69 -6.59 -10.90
CA VAL A 222 -34.10 -7.00 -10.97
C VAL A 222 -34.94 -5.89 -10.35
#